data_AF-A0AA96F3Z3-F1
#
_entry.id   AF-A0AA96F3Z3-F1
#
_cell.length_a   1.000
_cell.length_b   1.000
_cell.length_c   1.000
_cell.angle_alpha   90.00
_cell.angle_beta   90.00
_cell.angle_gamma   90.00
#
_symmetry.space_group_name_H-M   'P 1'
#
loop_
_entity.id
_entity.type
_entity.pdbx_description
1 polymer ?
#
loop_
_entity_poly.entity_id
_entity_poly.type
_entity_poly.pdbx_seq_one_letter_code
_entity_poly.pdbx_strand_id
1 'polypeptide(L)'
;MRPPRSLRLPPVWVRRLVIAPLVVFLAVAVIPAVMLLAAAVAGIVSWALPGRLRLTRVFAMAVFYVMWDAFALVCLFALWVGSGFGLLLRRPSFQEAHYTLASRLLALLFWQVRWTLRLDIVHEDSDLDRAARGLPIIVVSRHAGPGDSFVIVEALLNRFDRDPMIVLKDTLQWDPAIDVLLHRIPARFVTPRRYRRSGAAGGADAVGQLAAGMDDDDAVLIFPEGANATPRRRASRIRALREAGHDALADRAESMPHVMPPHVGGVMAAMEACPRAAVVVVAHTGLERLSTIRDVWRELPVDKRITMKGWTAMPEEIPADVEDRTTWLFDWWERVDRWIGEKDEEVSVAAEQGMHTIRRMRLLDRQARIDWALVATQALLFLGVGFWPPQWSPDVPDAPIPGLAVVVLGSVLLAVSGLHLGRALTPLPTPNGTGLVAKGLYRWMRHPVYTGVVTICAGVAVARGEAVVWALVLVLMVFFELKTRLEESYLRGAYEGYEEYASRTGKFVPFLGRRR
;
A
#
# COMPACT_ATOMS: atom_id res chain seq x y z
N MET A 1 -2.01 -24.44 31.22
CA MET A 1 -1.72 -23.02 30.90
C MET A 1 -3.04 -22.24 30.89
N ARG A 2 -3.22 -21.25 31.77
CA ARG A 2 -4.38 -20.35 31.68
C ARG A 2 -4.31 -19.60 30.35
N PRO A 3 -5.34 -19.64 29.49
CA PRO A 3 -5.30 -18.93 28.22
C PRO A 3 -5.17 -17.41 28.46
N PRO A 4 -4.52 -16.66 27.54
CA PRO A 4 -4.39 -15.22 27.68
C PRO A 4 -5.78 -14.58 27.81
N ARG A 5 -5.94 -13.73 28.83
CA ARG A 5 -7.14 -12.89 29.00
C ARG A 5 -7.28 -12.04 27.74
N SER A 6 -8.28 -12.29 26.90
CA SER A 6 -8.61 -11.35 25.83
C SER A 6 -8.90 -9.99 26.47
N LEU A 7 -8.25 -8.94 25.98
CA LEU A 7 -8.48 -7.56 26.39
C LEU A 7 -9.99 -7.28 26.40
N ARG A 8 -10.56 -7.04 27.58
CA ARG A 8 -11.97 -6.65 27.71
C ARG A 8 -12.12 -5.24 27.15
N LEU A 9 -13.15 -5.01 26.35
CA LEU A 9 -13.45 -3.67 25.83
C LEU A 9 -13.71 -2.71 26.99
N PRO A 10 -13.15 -1.48 26.95
CA PRO A 10 -13.51 -0.43 27.89
C PRO A 10 -15.02 -0.13 27.82
N PRO A 11 -15.63 0.36 28.92
CA PRO A 11 -16.99 0.85 28.90
C PRO A 11 -17.21 1.90 27.80
N VAL A 12 -18.43 1.97 27.26
CA VAL A 12 -18.78 2.88 26.14
C VAL A 12 -18.42 4.34 26.45
N TRP A 13 -18.61 4.80 27.69
CA TRP A 13 -18.26 6.16 28.09
C TRP A 13 -16.75 6.42 28.01
N VAL A 14 -15.89 5.45 28.35
CA VAL A 14 -14.43 5.58 28.19
C VAL A 14 -14.08 5.70 26.71
N ARG A 15 -14.67 4.85 25.87
CA ARG A 15 -14.40 4.87 24.43
C ARG A 15 -14.82 6.20 23.79
N ARG A 16 -15.99 6.71 24.18
CA ARG A 16 -16.57 7.95 23.60
C ARG A 16 -16.01 9.24 24.17
N LEU A 17 -15.70 9.30 25.47
CA LEU A 17 -15.28 10.54 26.14
C LEU A 17 -13.77 10.65 26.35
N VAL A 18 -13.04 9.54 26.25
CA VAL A 18 -11.57 9.52 26.44
C VAL A 18 -10.87 9.11 25.16
N ILE A 19 -11.18 7.92 24.63
CA ILE A 19 -10.42 7.36 23.49
C ILE A 19 -10.68 8.16 22.21
N ALA A 20 -11.93 8.40 21.83
CA ALA A 20 -12.26 9.14 20.61
C ALA A 20 -11.66 10.59 20.61
N PRO A 21 -11.83 11.40 21.68
CA PRO A 21 -11.19 12.72 21.74
C PRO A 21 -9.66 12.64 21.76
N LEU A 22 -9.08 11.63 22.42
CA LEU A 22 -7.64 11.41 22.42
C LEU A 22 -7.11 11.10 21.01
N VAL A 23 -7.82 10.31 20.20
CA VAL A 23 -7.40 10.05 18.81
C VAL A 23 -7.46 11.31 17.96
N VAL A 24 -8.50 12.14 18.10
CA VAL A 24 -8.57 13.44 17.42
C VAL A 24 -7.43 14.37 17.88
N PHE A 25 -7.18 14.44 19.19
CA PHE A 25 -6.08 15.23 19.75
C PHE A 25 -4.73 14.75 19.25
N LEU A 26 -4.47 13.43 19.30
CA LEU A 26 -3.26 12.83 18.79
C LEU A 26 -3.10 13.10 17.30
N ALA A 27 -4.16 12.99 16.49
CA ALA A 27 -4.09 13.38 15.09
C ALA A 27 -3.60 14.84 14.98
N VAL A 28 -4.31 15.80 15.57
CA VAL A 28 -3.96 17.23 15.45
C VAL A 28 -2.56 17.56 16.01
N ALA A 29 -2.16 16.95 17.13
CA ALA A 29 -0.87 17.23 17.78
C ALA A 29 0.30 16.49 17.14
N VAL A 30 0.09 15.27 16.63
CA VAL A 30 1.14 14.40 16.07
C VAL A 30 1.37 14.70 14.60
N ILE A 31 0.35 15.07 13.81
CA ILE A 31 0.48 15.29 12.35
C ILE A 31 1.55 16.34 12.00
N PRO A 32 1.62 17.54 12.62
CA PRO A 32 2.64 18.52 12.25
C PRO A 32 4.06 18.02 12.54
N ALA A 33 4.26 17.40 13.71
CA ALA A 33 5.54 16.83 14.12
C ALA A 33 5.94 15.64 13.24
N VAL A 34 4.97 14.80 12.85
CA VAL A 34 5.18 13.62 12.03
C VAL A 34 5.32 13.96 10.55
N MET A 35 4.68 15.00 10.03
CA MET A 35 4.90 15.50 8.67
C MET A 35 6.28 16.13 8.55
N LEU A 36 6.75 16.86 9.56
CA LEU A 36 8.13 17.36 9.62
C LEU A 36 9.14 16.20 9.70
N LEU A 37 8.86 15.20 10.54
CA LEU A 37 9.70 14.00 10.63
C LEU A 37 9.65 13.16 9.35
N ALA A 38 8.49 13.03 8.70
CA ALA A 38 8.32 12.32 7.44
C ALA A 38 8.99 13.05 6.28
N ALA A 39 8.98 14.39 6.26
CA ALA A 39 9.72 15.19 5.28
C ALA A 39 11.23 15.07 5.51
N ALA A 40 11.69 15.10 6.77
CA ALA A 40 13.08 14.86 7.13
C ALA A 40 13.53 13.43 6.77
N VAL A 41 12.73 12.42 7.12
CA VAL A 41 12.98 11.01 6.82
C VAL A 41 12.87 10.75 5.31
N ALA A 42 11.93 11.36 4.59
CA ALA A 42 11.83 11.25 3.14
C ALA A 42 13.04 11.90 2.45
N GLY A 43 13.51 13.05 2.95
CA GLY A 43 14.77 13.67 2.52
C GLY A 43 15.98 12.75 2.76
N ILE A 44 16.08 12.14 3.95
CA ILE A 44 17.19 11.24 4.33
C ILE A 44 17.11 9.88 3.62
N VAL A 45 15.92 9.30 3.46
CA VAL A 45 15.70 7.98 2.83
C VAL A 45 15.77 8.07 1.31
N SER A 46 15.27 9.16 0.71
CA SER A 46 15.49 9.47 -0.71
C SER A 46 16.97 9.72 -1.03
N TRP A 47 17.74 10.15 -0.02
CA TRP A 47 19.20 10.34 -0.12
C TRP A 47 19.99 9.03 0.09
N ALA A 48 19.48 8.06 0.86
CA ALA A 48 20.26 6.89 1.30
C ALA A 48 19.97 5.56 0.59
N LEU A 49 18.75 5.26 0.12
CA LEU A 49 18.40 3.89 -0.30
C LEU A 49 17.35 3.83 -1.45
N PRO A 50 17.78 3.62 -2.72
CA PRO A 50 16.84 3.32 -3.80
C PRO A 50 16.24 1.92 -3.58
N GLY A 51 14.91 1.83 -3.49
CA GLY A 51 14.17 0.55 -3.46
C GLY A 51 13.52 0.14 -2.14
N ARG A 52 13.56 0.97 -1.08
CA ARG A 52 12.96 0.63 0.24
C ARG A 52 12.04 1.69 0.85
N LEU A 53 11.19 2.33 0.05
CA LEU A 53 10.07 3.17 0.52
C LEU A 53 8.98 2.38 1.28
N ARG A 54 9.20 1.10 1.63
CA ARG A 54 8.22 0.25 2.34
C ARG A 54 7.88 0.82 3.71
N LEU A 55 8.90 1.14 4.51
CA LEU A 55 8.71 1.70 5.84
C LEU A 55 8.03 3.08 5.77
N THR A 56 8.46 3.91 4.81
CA THR A 56 7.90 5.23 4.56
C THR A 56 6.44 5.16 4.13
N ARG A 57 6.07 4.20 3.27
CA ARG A 57 4.69 3.98 2.83
C ARG A 57 3.80 3.46 3.96
N VAL A 58 4.28 2.48 4.74
CA VAL A 58 3.53 1.97 5.91
C VAL A 58 3.34 3.07 6.95
N PHE A 59 4.38 3.87 7.19
CA PHE A 59 4.29 5.00 8.09
C PHE A 59 3.33 6.07 7.58
N ALA A 60 3.45 6.47 6.31
CA ALA A 60 2.52 7.41 5.67
C ALA A 60 1.08 6.90 5.71
N MET A 61 0.87 5.59 5.50
CA MET A 61 -0.43 4.95 5.60
C MET A 61 -0.99 4.97 7.03
N ALA A 62 -0.15 4.69 8.04
CA ALA A 62 -0.57 4.75 9.44
C ALA A 62 -0.94 6.17 9.85
N VAL A 63 -0.15 7.16 9.43
CA VAL A 63 -0.44 8.58 9.67
C VAL A 63 -1.76 8.98 9.00
N PHE A 64 -1.91 8.65 7.72
CA PHE A 64 -3.14 8.89 6.99
C PHE A 64 -4.34 8.23 7.68
N TYR A 65 -4.22 6.98 8.14
CA TYR A 65 -5.31 6.28 8.82
C TYR A 65 -5.74 7.00 10.09
N VAL A 66 -4.79 7.46 10.92
CA VAL A 66 -5.10 8.25 12.12
C VAL A 66 -5.77 9.58 11.77
N MET A 67 -5.35 10.25 10.70
CA MET A 67 -6.02 11.46 10.19
C MET A 67 -7.44 11.18 9.73
N TRP A 68 -7.60 10.09 8.98
CA TRP A 68 -8.86 9.65 8.44
C TRP A 68 -9.85 9.29 9.55
N ASP A 69 -9.40 8.56 10.59
CA ASP A 69 -10.21 8.20 11.76
C ASP A 69 -10.63 9.46 12.53
N ALA A 70 -9.70 10.38 12.79
CA ALA A 70 -10.00 11.65 13.45
C ALA A 70 -11.00 12.50 12.64
N PHE A 71 -10.83 12.59 11.32
CA PHE A 71 -11.77 13.29 10.44
C PHE A 71 -13.15 12.64 10.45
N ALA A 72 -13.22 11.31 10.41
CA ALA A 72 -14.48 10.56 10.53
C ALA A 72 -15.17 10.87 11.86
N LEU A 73 -14.45 10.87 12.98
CA LEU A 73 -14.98 11.21 14.31
C LEU A 73 -15.54 12.64 14.36
N VAL A 74 -14.86 13.62 13.77
CA VAL A 74 -15.34 15.01 13.70
C VAL A 74 -16.63 15.10 12.88
N CYS A 75 -16.69 14.44 11.72
CA CYS A 75 -17.90 14.39 10.89
C CYS A 75 -19.06 13.70 11.62
N LEU A 76 -18.80 12.57 12.29
CA LEU A 76 -19.78 11.86 13.10
C LEU A 76 -20.24 12.71 14.29
N PHE A 77 -19.35 13.50 14.90
CA PHE A 77 -19.74 14.43 15.95
C PHE A 77 -20.67 15.53 15.41
N ALA A 78 -20.35 16.10 14.24
CA ALA A 78 -21.20 17.09 13.58
C ALA A 78 -22.59 16.53 13.23
N LEU A 79 -22.67 15.30 12.69
CA LEU A 79 -23.95 14.63 12.43
C LEU A 79 -24.74 14.38 13.72
N TRP A 80 -24.06 14.05 14.82
CA TRP A 80 -24.71 13.86 16.11
C TRP A 80 -25.30 15.17 16.65
N VAL A 81 -24.56 16.28 16.59
CA VAL A 81 -25.05 17.61 16.94
C VAL A 81 -26.22 18.01 16.04
N GLY A 82 -26.08 17.85 14.72
CA GLY A 82 -27.11 18.16 13.73
C GLY A 82 -28.40 17.36 13.91
N SER A 83 -28.30 16.12 14.41
CA SER A 83 -29.45 15.28 14.76
C SER A 83 -30.14 15.64 16.08
N GLY A 84 -29.78 16.77 16.69
CA GLY A 84 -30.29 17.18 18.01
C GLY A 84 -29.73 16.30 19.11
N PHE A 85 -28.41 16.14 19.16
CA PHE A 85 -27.72 15.30 20.14
C PHE A 85 -28.19 13.82 20.14
N GLY A 86 -28.57 13.33 18.96
CA GLY A 86 -28.97 11.93 18.73
C GLY A 86 -30.49 11.69 18.74
N LEU A 87 -31.32 12.71 19.00
CA LEU A 87 -32.78 12.56 19.03
C LEU A 87 -33.36 12.13 17.67
N LEU A 88 -32.81 12.65 16.57
CA LEU A 88 -33.26 12.40 15.20
C LEU A 88 -32.39 11.39 14.45
N LEU A 89 -31.46 10.73 15.14
CA LEU A 89 -30.43 9.91 14.49
C LEU A 89 -30.99 8.73 13.68
N ARG A 90 -32.17 8.22 14.08
CA ARG A 90 -32.88 7.13 13.39
C ARG A 90 -33.81 7.58 12.27
N ARG A 91 -33.88 8.89 11.97
CA ARG A 91 -34.64 9.36 10.80
C ARG A 91 -33.94 8.91 9.51
N PRO A 92 -34.70 8.57 8.44
CA PRO A 92 -34.13 8.12 7.17
C PRO A 92 -33.04 9.06 6.63
N SER A 93 -33.28 10.37 6.66
CA SER A 93 -32.31 11.37 6.20
C SER A 93 -30.97 11.34 6.95
N PHE A 94 -30.98 11.03 8.25
CA PHE A 94 -29.75 10.89 9.03
C PHE A 94 -29.08 9.53 8.78
N GLN A 95 -29.84 8.46 8.57
CA GLN A 95 -29.27 7.15 8.19
C GLN A 95 -28.54 7.26 6.84
N GLU A 96 -29.20 7.82 5.84
CA GLU A 96 -28.63 8.08 4.50
C GLU A 96 -27.37 8.96 4.59
N ALA A 97 -27.37 9.99 5.46
CA ALA A 97 -26.18 10.81 5.69
C ALA A 97 -25.01 10.02 6.31
N HIS A 98 -25.28 9.05 7.21
CA HIS A 98 -24.24 8.18 7.77
C HIS A 98 -23.71 7.18 6.73
N TYR A 99 -24.59 6.60 5.90
CA TYR A 99 -24.17 5.72 4.80
C TYR A 99 -23.37 6.48 3.73
N THR A 100 -23.80 7.68 3.36
CA THR A 100 -23.05 8.56 2.44
C THR A 100 -21.68 8.93 3.02
N LEU A 101 -21.61 9.25 4.31
CA LEU A 101 -20.33 9.50 4.99
C LEU A 101 -19.44 8.26 4.96
N ALA A 102 -19.99 7.09 5.29
CA ALA A 102 -19.27 5.81 5.27
C ALA A 102 -18.73 5.49 3.86
N SER A 103 -19.57 5.62 2.84
CA SER A 103 -19.21 5.47 1.42
C SER A 103 -18.01 6.34 1.05
N ARG A 104 -18.08 7.65 1.29
CA ARG A 104 -17.01 8.61 0.94
C ARG A 104 -15.73 8.35 1.72
N LEU A 105 -15.84 8.08 3.02
CA LEU A 105 -14.69 7.77 3.86
C LEU A 105 -14.01 6.49 3.39
N LEU A 106 -14.77 5.43 3.12
CA LEU A 106 -14.24 4.16 2.67
C LEU A 106 -13.61 4.27 1.28
N ALA A 107 -14.25 4.99 0.35
CA ALA A 107 -13.68 5.30 -0.97
C ALA A 107 -12.35 6.06 -0.85
N LEU A 108 -12.27 7.05 0.04
CA LEU A 108 -11.04 7.81 0.30
C LEU A 108 -9.93 6.92 0.90
N LEU A 109 -10.29 6.03 1.84
CA LEU A 109 -9.36 5.07 2.42
C LEU A 109 -8.82 4.12 1.34
N PHE A 110 -9.71 3.53 0.53
CA PHE A 110 -9.32 2.61 -0.54
C PHE A 110 -8.55 3.31 -1.66
N TRP A 111 -8.87 4.56 -2.00
CA TRP A 111 -8.07 5.38 -2.90
C TRP A 111 -6.62 5.52 -2.39
N GLN A 112 -6.46 5.84 -1.10
CA GLN A 112 -5.14 5.94 -0.47
C GLN A 112 -4.42 4.58 -0.43
N VAL A 113 -5.13 3.50 -0.11
CA VAL A 113 -4.60 2.12 -0.15
C VAL A 113 -4.07 1.80 -1.54
N ARG A 114 -4.88 2.01 -2.58
CA ARG A 114 -4.51 1.74 -3.98
C ARG A 114 -3.28 2.54 -4.40
N TRP A 115 -3.22 3.82 -4.02
CA TRP A 115 -2.09 4.69 -4.34
C TRP A 115 -0.81 4.33 -3.58
N THR A 116 -0.92 4.08 -2.28
CA THR A 116 0.23 3.84 -1.38
C THR A 116 0.76 2.41 -1.50
N LEU A 117 -0.15 1.44 -1.60
CA LEU A 117 0.17 0.00 -1.60
C LEU A 117 0.18 -0.63 -2.98
N ARG A 118 -0.23 0.10 -4.04
CA ARG A 118 -0.31 -0.38 -5.45
C ARG A 118 -1.21 -1.59 -5.63
N LEU A 119 -2.29 -1.61 -4.87
CA LEU A 119 -3.30 -2.65 -4.92
C LEU A 119 -4.22 -2.45 -6.12
N ASP A 120 -4.37 -3.48 -6.95
CA ASP A 120 -5.31 -3.49 -8.07
C ASP A 120 -6.47 -4.46 -7.76
N ILE A 121 -7.70 -3.97 -7.80
CA ILE A 121 -8.90 -4.80 -7.57
C ILE A 121 -9.61 -4.94 -8.91
N VAL A 122 -9.57 -6.14 -9.46
CA VAL A 122 -10.23 -6.52 -10.72
C VAL A 122 -11.48 -7.30 -10.38
N HIS A 123 -12.58 -6.97 -11.03
CA HIS A 123 -13.85 -7.66 -10.85
C HIS A 123 -14.19 -8.38 -12.14
N GLU A 124 -14.41 -9.69 -12.05
CA GLU A 124 -14.79 -10.55 -13.15
C GLU A 124 -16.31 -10.75 -13.10
N ASP A 125 -17.00 -10.43 -14.20
CA ASP A 125 -18.44 -10.68 -14.41
C ASP A 125 -19.33 -10.33 -13.20
N SER A 126 -19.25 -9.07 -12.77
CA SER A 126 -19.98 -8.56 -11.60
C SER A 126 -21.36 -8.02 -11.99
N ASP A 127 -22.20 -8.86 -12.59
CA ASP A 127 -23.63 -8.55 -12.83
C ASP A 127 -24.47 -8.76 -11.55
N LEU A 128 -23.84 -8.55 -10.40
CA LEU A 128 -24.38 -8.72 -9.04
C LEU A 128 -25.64 -7.87 -8.80
N ASP A 129 -25.60 -6.61 -9.23
CA ASP A 129 -26.70 -5.66 -9.01
C ASP A 129 -27.82 -5.82 -10.05
N ARG A 130 -27.50 -6.12 -11.31
CA ARG A 130 -28.51 -6.19 -12.38
C ARG A 130 -29.54 -7.28 -12.14
N ALA A 131 -29.15 -8.36 -11.47
CA ALA A 131 -30.02 -9.49 -11.15
C ALA A 131 -30.99 -9.15 -10.01
N ALA A 132 -30.56 -8.49 -8.94
CA ALA A 132 -31.35 -8.34 -7.70
C ALA A 132 -31.83 -6.90 -7.39
N ARG A 133 -31.90 -6.02 -8.39
CA ARG A 133 -32.41 -4.65 -8.21
C ARG A 133 -33.82 -4.63 -7.61
N GLY A 134 -34.02 -3.82 -6.57
CA GLY A 134 -35.30 -3.70 -5.87
C GLY A 134 -35.64 -4.87 -4.95
N LEU A 135 -34.67 -5.73 -4.63
CA LEU A 135 -34.80 -6.79 -3.63
C LEU A 135 -33.68 -6.69 -2.59
N PRO A 136 -33.96 -7.00 -1.31
CA PRO A 136 -32.91 -7.20 -0.31
C PRO A 136 -31.96 -8.30 -0.74
N ILE A 137 -30.69 -8.17 -0.37
CA ILE A 137 -29.67 -9.19 -0.71
C ILE A 137 -28.97 -9.77 0.53
N ILE A 138 -28.81 -11.09 0.56
CA ILE A 138 -27.97 -11.79 1.52
C ILE A 138 -26.64 -12.08 0.85
N VAL A 139 -25.60 -11.34 1.22
CA VAL A 139 -24.26 -11.47 0.67
C VAL A 139 -23.48 -12.48 1.48
N VAL A 140 -23.01 -13.52 0.80
CA VAL A 140 -22.35 -14.68 1.39
C VAL A 140 -20.95 -14.79 0.79
N SER A 141 -19.91 -14.59 1.61
CA SER A 141 -18.52 -14.54 1.13
C SER A 141 -17.57 -15.48 1.87
N ARG A 142 -16.54 -15.96 1.16
CA ARG A 142 -15.36 -16.58 1.79
C ARG A 142 -14.55 -15.57 2.59
N HIS A 143 -13.74 -16.05 3.54
CA HIS A 143 -12.87 -15.21 4.35
C HIS A 143 -11.39 -15.62 4.18
N ALA A 144 -10.65 -14.86 3.38
CA ALA A 144 -9.27 -15.15 2.98
C ALA A 144 -8.21 -14.19 3.58
N GLY A 145 -8.59 -13.05 4.18
CA GLY A 145 -7.62 -12.09 4.70
C GLY A 145 -8.17 -11.00 5.64
N PRO A 146 -7.27 -10.29 6.34
CA PRO A 146 -7.60 -9.10 7.11
C PRO A 146 -7.87 -7.94 6.15
N GLY A 147 -9.13 -7.60 5.94
CA GLY A 147 -9.53 -6.50 5.05
C GLY A 147 -10.63 -6.86 4.06
N ASP A 148 -10.88 -8.15 3.82
CA ASP A 148 -11.87 -8.63 2.85
C ASP A 148 -13.26 -8.03 3.08
N SER A 149 -13.67 -7.95 4.35
CA SER A 149 -14.95 -7.36 4.71
C SER A 149 -15.05 -5.90 4.30
N PHE A 150 -13.96 -5.12 4.43
CA PHE A 150 -13.96 -3.73 3.98
C PHE A 150 -13.99 -3.61 2.46
N VAL A 151 -13.34 -4.52 1.73
CA VAL A 151 -13.39 -4.54 0.25
C VAL A 151 -14.81 -4.79 -0.24
N ILE A 152 -15.49 -5.78 0.35
CA ILE A 152 -16.86 -6.12 -0.03
C ILE A 152 -17.83 -5.00 0.37
N VAL A 153 -17.67 -4.42 1.56
CA VAL A 153 -18.50 -3.30 2.03
C VAL A 153 -18.29 -2.05 1.18
N GLU A 154 -17.06 -1.78 0.74
CA GLU A 154 -16.75 -0.69 -0.19
C GLU A 154 -17.45 -0.91 -1.53
N ALA A 155 -17.41 -2.13 -2.06
CA ALA A 155 -18.11 -2.47 -3.29
C ALA A 155 -19.64 -2.34 -3.14
N LEU A 156 -20.21 -2.80 -2.03
CA LEU A 156 -21.64 -2.65 -1.76
C LEU A 156 -22.07 -1.18 -1.74
N LEU A 157 -21.35 -0.33 -1.00
CA LEU A 157 -21.66 1.09 -0.86
C LEU A 157 -21.42 1.90 -2.13
N ASN A 158 -20.26 1.73 -2.77
CA ASN A 158 -19.81 2.66 -3.82
C ASN A 158 -20.09 2.16 -5.24
N ARG A 159 -20.33 0.87 -5.42
CA ARG A 159 -20.53 0.27 -6.74
C ARG A 159 -21.92 -0.29 -6.94
N PHE A 160 -22.47 -0.94 -5.90
CA PHE A 160 -23.77 -1.59 -5.99
C PHE A 160 -24.90 -0.76 -5.36
N ASP A 161 -24.58 0.39 -4.76
CA ASP A 161 -25.55 1.30 -4.14
C ASP A 161 -26.45 0.56 -3.12
N ARG A 162 -25.82 -0.28 -2.28
CA ARG A 162 -26.49 -1.07 -1.25
C ARG A 162 -26.05 -0.64 0.14
N ASP A 163 -26.98 -0.69 1.07
CA ASP A 163 -26.78 -0.37 2.47
C ASP A 163 -26.35 -1.62 3.27
N PRO A 164 -25.06 -1.78 3.60
CA PRO A 164 -24.56 -3.01 4.17
C PRO A 164 -24.92 -3.13 5.65
N MET A 165 -25.57 -4.23 5.99
CA MET A 165 -25.81 -4.69 7.35
C MET A 165 -24.82 -5.78 7.72
N ILE A 166 -24.00 -5.53 8.74
CA ILE A 166 -22.85 -6.39 9.01
C ILE A 166 -22.89 -6.90 10.45
N VAL A 167 -22.55 -8.18 10.61
CA VAL A 167 -22.26 -8.79 11.90
C VAL A 167 -20.76 -8.91 12.09
N LEU A 168 -20.22 -8.18 13.05
CA LEU A 168 -18.78 -8.09 13.28
C LEU A 168 -18.39 -8.59 14.66
N LYS A 169 -17.10 -8.91 14.81
CA LYS A 169 -16.52 -9.22 16.11
C LYS A 169 -16.42 -7.96 16.97
N ASP A 170 -16.78 -8.09 18.25
CA ASP A 170 -16.73 -7.01 19.23
C ASP A 170 -15.37 -6.29 19.32
N THR A 171 -14.26 -6.98 19.07
CA THR A 171 -12.91 -6.39 19.08
C THR A 171 -12.70 -5.27 18.06
N LEU A 172 -13.53 -5.16 17.01
CA LEU A 172 -13.43 -4.03 16.06
C LEU A 172 -13.86 -2.69 16.70
N GLN A 173 -14.54 -2.72 17.85
CA GLN A 173 -14.88 -1.50 18.63
C GLN A 173 -13.66 -0.84 19.29
N TRP A 174 -12.46 -1.38 19.12
CA TRP A 174 -11.21 -0.69 19.48
C TRP A 174 -10.90 0.47 18.54
N ASP A 175 -11.42 0.42 17.32
CA ASP A 175 -11.35 1.51 16.38
C ASP A 175 -12.48 2.52 16.67
N PRO A 176 -12.18 3.77 17.04
CA PRO A 176 -13.21 4.70 17.49
C PRO A 176 -14.18 5.12 16.40
N ALA A 177 -13.73 5.37 15.17
CA ALA A 177 -14.63 5.76 14.09
C ALA A 177 -15.58 4.62 13.73
N ILE A 178 -15.07 3.38 13.62
CA ILE A 178 -15.87 2.18 13.39
C ILE A 178 -16.84 1.94 14.56
N ASP A 179 -16.39 2.06 15.81
CA ASP A 179 -17.26 1.92 17.00
C ASP A 179 -18.40 2.93 16.94
N VAL A 180 -18.11 4.20 16.68
CA VAL A 180 -19.14 5.24 16.64
C VAL A 180 -20.09 5.05 15.46
N LEU A 181 -19.58 4.80 14.25
CA LEU A 181 -20.38 4.64 13.03
C LEU A 181 -21.33 3.43 13.12
N LEU A 182 -20.81 2.25 13.48
CA LEU A 182 -21.57 1.01 13.50
C LEU A 182 -22.59 0.92 14.64
N HIS A 183 -22.55 1.82 15.61
CA HIS A 183 -23.64 1.99 16.59
C HIS A 183 -24.78 2.89 16.08
N ARG A 184 -24.62 3.52 14.91
CA ARG A 184 -25.56 4.49 14.34
C ARG A 184 -26.24 4.01 13.07
N ILE A 185 -25.63 3.07 12.36
CA ILE A 185 -26.23 2.33 11.25
C ILE A 185 -26.61 0.91 11.69
N PRO A 186 -27.51 0.21 10.98
CA PRO A 186 -27.87 -1.19 11.21
C PRO A 186 -26.69 -2.18 11.18
N ALA A 187 -26.00 -2.34 12.31
CA ALA A 187 -24.93 -3.32 12.50
C ALA A 187 -25.00 -3.99 13.87
N ARG A 188 -24.42 -5.19 14.00
CA ARG A 188 -24.36 -5.94 15.26
C ARG A 188 -22.95 -6.41 15.57
N PHE A 189 -22.55 -6.21 16.83
CA PHE A 189 -21.32 -6.78 17.36
C PHE A 189 -21.60 -8.06 18.14
N VAL A 190 -20.88 -9.13 17.80
CA VAL A 190 -21.03 -10.44 18.44
C VAL A 190 -19.77 -10.82 19.19
N THR A 191 -19.94 -11.18 20.45
CA THR A 191 -18.87 -11.72 21.29
C THR A 191 -18.69 -13.22 21.01
N PRO A 192 -17.44 -13.73 20.91
CA PRO A 192 -17.17 -15.14 20.72
C PRO A 192 -17.85 -16.03 21.76
N ARG A 193 -18.33 -17.22 21.35
CA ARG A 193 -19.08 -18.17 22.21
C ARG A 193 -18.42 -18.42 23.57
N ARG A 194 -17.09 -18.56 23.60
CA ARG A 194 -16.30 -18.79 24.83
C ARG A 194 -16.32 -17.65 25.86
N TYR A 195 -16.72 -16.45 25.47
CA TYR A 195 -16.78 -15.25 26.33
C TYR A 195 -18.18 -14.63 26.38
N ARG A 196 -19.17 -15.28 25.75
CA ARG A 196 -20.54 -14.80 25.70
C ARG A 196 -21.21 -14.99 27.05
N ARG A 197 -21.96 -13.99 27.52
CA ARG A 197 -22.81 -14.13 28.71
C ARG A 197 -23.98 -15.08 28.41
N SER A 198 -24.42 -15.83 29.41
CA SER A 198 -25.61 -16.69 29.29
C SER A 198 -26.82 -15.86 28.84
N GLY A 199 -27.52 -16.29 27.79
CA GLY A 199 -28.69 -15.59 27.22
C GLY A 199 -28.40 -14.48 26.20
N ALA A 200 -27.14 -14.13 25.91
CA ALA A 200 -26.85 -13.16 24.86
C ALA A 200 -26.97 -13.79 23.45
N ALA A 201 -27.50 -13.02 22.49
CA ALA A 201 -27.75 -13.47 21.11
C ALA A 201 -26.50 -14.07 20.45
N GLY A 202 -26.71 -15.17 19.72
CA GLY A 202 -25.69 -15.79 18.89
C GLY A 202 -25.34 -15.00 17.65
N GLY A 203 -24.34 -15.49 16.90
CA GLY A 203 -24.04 -14.93 15.58
C GLY A 203 -25.23 -15.11 14.62
N ALA A 204 -25.83 -16.30 14.61
CA ALA A 204 -27.02 -16.60 13.80
C ALA A 204 -28.22 -15.73 14.21
N ASP A 205 -28.56 -15.66 15.50
CA ASP A 205 -29.68 -14.82 15.97
C ASP A 205 -29.49 -13.33 15.62
N ALA A 206 -28.26 -12.82 15.73
CA ALA A 206 -27.94 -11.44 15.37
C ALA A 206 -28.10 -11.18 13.86
N VAL A 207 -27.72 -12.17 13.03
CA VAL A 207 -27.93 -12.11 11.58
C VAL A 207 -29.43 -12.14 11.25
N GLY A 208 -30.20 -13.05 11.84
CA GLY A 208 -31.64 -13.13 11.60
C GLY A 208 -32.38 -11.85 12.01
N GLN A 209 -31.99 -11.23 13.13
CA GLN A 209 -32.55 -9.94 13.56
C GLN A 209 -32.25 -8.78 12.60
N LEU A 210 -31.08 -8.79 11.96
CA LEU A 210 -30.75 -7.79 10.93
C LEU A 210 -31.57 -8.06 9.66
N ALA A 211 -31.58 -9.31 9.19
CA ALA A 211 -32.28 -9.71 7.99
C ALA A 211 -33.80 -9.44 8.06
N ALA A 212 -34.41 -9.62 9.23
CA ALA A 212 -35.84 -9.33 9.43
C ALA A 212 -36.22 -7.85 9.21
N GLY A 213 -35.25 -6.93 9.28
CA GLY A 213 -35.47 -5.49 9.15
C GLY A 213 -35.11 -4.91 7.78
N MET A 214 -34.77 -5.74 6.80
CA MET A 214 -34.23 -5.29 5.51
C MET A 214 -35.28 -4.65 4.60
N ASP A 215 -34.92 -3.53 3.99
CA ASP A 215 -35.61 -2.91 2.86
C ASP A 215 -35.06 -3.41 1.51
N ASP A 216 -35.40 -2.73 0.42
CA ASP A 216 -35.05 -3.15 -0.95
C ASP A 216 -33.59 -2.82 -1.32
N ASP A 217 -32.93 -1.94 -0.59
CA ASP A 217 -31.57 -1.45 -0.84
C ASP A 217 -30.56 -2.06 0.16
N ASP A 218 -31.04 -2.73 1.20
CA ASP A 218 -30.22 -3.37 2.22
C ASP A 218 -29.49 -4.64 1.74
N ALA A 219 -28.28 -4.84 2.29
CA ALA A 219 -27.44 -5.99 2.04
C ALA A 219 -26.86 -6.60 3.33
N VAL A 220 -27.33 -7.77 3.75
CA VAL A 220 -26.75 -8.46 4.93
C VAL A 220 -25.52 -9.25 4.52
N LEU A 221 -24.35 -8.87 5.06
CA LEU A 221 -23.07 -9.53 4.77
C LEU A 221 -22.72 -10.60 5.81
N ILE A 222 -22.56 -11.83 5.33
CA ILE A 222 -22.26 -13.03 6.12
C ILE A 222 -20.98 -13.69 5.59
N PHE A 223 -20.12 -14.11 6.52
CA PHE A 223 -18.98 -14.97 6.23
C PHE A 223 -19.22 -16.35 6.84
N PRO A 224 -19.79 -17.33 6.10
CA PRO A 224 -20.12 -18.65 6.65
C PRO A 224 -18.88 -19.40 7.12
N GLU A 225 -17.72 -19.08 6.56
CA GLU A 225 -16.45 -19.60 7.05
C GLU A 225 -16.10 -19.10 8.45
N GLY A 226 -16.67 -18.00 8.94
CA GLY A 226 -16.56 -17.49 10.31
C GLY A 226 -15.17 -17.03 10.79
N ALA A 227 -14.10 -17.36 10.06
CA ALA A 227 -12.73 -16.96 10.31
C ALA A 227 -11.86 -17.26 9.09
N ASN A 228 -10.62 -16.75 9.04
CA ASN A 228 -9.67 -17.11 7.98
C ASN A 228 -9.39 -18.62 7.93
N ALA A 229 -9.35 -19.14 6.69
CA ALA A 229 -9.00 -20.52 6.39
C ALA A 229 -7.59 -20.87 6.86
N THR A 230 -7.45 -21.97 7.62
CA THR A 230 -6.15 -22.54 7.98
C THR A 230 -6.27 -24.07 7.94
N PRO A 231 -5.20 -24.81 7.60
CA PRO A 231 -5.27 -26.27 7.51
C PRO A 231 -5.78 -26.92 8.80
N ARG A 232 -5.34 -26.40 9.96
CA ARG A 232 -5.78 -26.88 11.27
C ARG A 232 -7.27 -26.65 11.53
N ARG A 233 -7.79 -25.46 11.19
CA ARG A 233 -9.23 -25.16 11.39
C ARG A 233 -10.10 -25.95 10.43
N ARG A 234 -9.68 -26.10 9.17
CA ARG A 234 -10.38 -26.91 8.17
C ARG A 234 -10.49 -28.36 8.64
N ALA A 235 -9.38 -28.99 9.02
CA ALA A 235 -9.37 -30.36 9.53
C ALA A 235 -10.19 -30.53 10.84
N SER A 236 -10.20 -29.52 11.71
CA SER A 236 -11.03 -29.53 12.91
C SER A 236 -12.54 -29.47 12.58
N ARG A 237 -12.93 -28.75 11.54
CA ARG A 237 -14.34 -28.63 11.14
C ARG A 237 -14.87 -29.85 10.43
N ILE A 238 -14.06 -30.43 9.55
CA ILE A 238 -14.39 -31.70 8.89
C ILE A 238 -14.61 -32.80 9.95
N ARG A 239 -13.75 -32.86 10.97
CA ARG A 239 -13.99 -33.75 12.13
C ARG A 239 -15.29 -33.45 12.85
N ALA A 240 -15.60 -32.18 13.11
CA ALA A 240 -16.85 -31.81 13.77
C ALA A 240 -18.10 -32.20 12.95
N LEU A 241 -18.04 -32.19 11.62
CA LEU A 241 -19.12 -32.68 10.75
C LEU A 241 -19.30 -34.19 10.92
N ARG A 242 -18.22 -34.97 10.91
CA ARG A 242 -18.26 -36.43 11.15
C ARG A 242 -18.77 -36.76 12.55
N GLU A 243 -18.27 -36.06 13.58
CA GLU A 243 -18.72 -36.24 14.97
C GLU A 243 -20.21 -35.91 15.16
N ALA A 244 -20.76 -35.01 14.33
CA ALA A 244 -22.18 -34.66 14.32
C ALA A 244 -23.04 -35.60 13.46
N GLY A 245 -22.47 -36.64 12.84
CA GLY A 245 -23.18 -37.59 11.98
C GLY A 245 -23.46 -37.10 10.56
N HIS A 246 -22.81 -36.02 10.13
CA HIS A 246 -22.96 -35.46 8.78
C HIS A 246 -21.84 -35.96 7.85
N ASP A 247 -21.71 -37.28 7.68
CA ASP A 247 -20.59 -37.89 6.95
C ASP A 247 -20.52 -37.44 5.48
N ALA A 248 -21.67 -37.39 4.78
CA ALA A 248 -21.72 -36.94 3.39
C ALA A 248 -21.22 -35.49 3.22
N LEU A 249 -21.59 -34.58 4.15
CA LEU A 249 -21.10 -33.19 4.12
C LEU A 249 -19.61 -33.10 4.47
N ALA A 250 -19.12 -33.99 5.34
CA ALA A 250 -17.70 -34.06 5.67
C ALA A 250 -16.87 -34.50 4.46
N ASP A 251 -17.35 -35.47 3.69
CA ASP A 251 -16.67 -35.97 2.49
C ASP A 251 -16.65 -34.91 1.37
N ARG A 252 -17.78 -34.21 1.17
CA ARG A 252 -17.82 -33.02 0.30
C ARG A 252 -16.83 -31.96 0.75
N ALA A 253 -16.78 -31.67 2.05
CA ALA A 253 -15.83 -30.71 2.61
C ALA A 253 -14.36 -31.12 2.41
N GLU A 254 -14.05 -32.42 2.46
CA GLU A 254 -12.72 -32.93 2.15
C GLU A 254 -12.31 -32.68 0.69
N SER A 255 -13.27 -32.75 -0.24
CA SER A 255 -13.07 -32.52 -1.68
C SER A 255 -12.84 -31.06 -2.07
N MET A 256 -13.06 -30.10 -1.16
CA MET A 256 -12.89 -28.66 -1.37
C MET A 256 -11.62 -28.11 -0.68
N PRO A 257 -10.42 -28.21 -1.30
CA PRO A 257 -9.16 -27.86 -0.64
C PRO A 257 -8.91 -26.35 -0.44
N HIS A 258 -9.57 -25.48 -1.20
CA HIS A 258 -9.32 -24.03 -1.26
C HIS A 258 -10.21 -23.21 -0.30
N VAL A 259 -11.31 -23.80 0.19
CA VAL A 259 -12.26 -23.16 1.12
C VAL A 259 -12.41 -23.92 2.43
N MET A 260 -12.98 -23.27 3.44
CA MET A 260 -13.45 -23.96 4.64
C MET A 260 -14.92 -24.36 4.48
N PRO A 261 -15.33 -25.52 5.05
CA PRO A 261 -16.73 -25.86 5.10
C PRO A 261 -17.57 -24.74 5.76
N PRO A 262 -18.69 -24.34 5.12
CA PRO A 262 -19.51 -23.22 5.56
C PRO A 262 -20.30 -23.55 6.83
N HIS A 263 -20.47 -22.57 7.71
CA HIS A 263 -21.45 -22.63 8.79
C HIS A 263 -22.84 -22.26 8.28
N VAL A 264 -23.75 -23.22 8.39
CA VAL A 264 -25.13 -23.15 7.91
C VAL A 264 -25.97 -22.13 8.69
N GLY A 265 -25.85 -22.12 10.02
CA GLY A 265 -26.82 -21.44 10.89
C GLY A 265 -26.98 -19.93 10.66
N GLY A 266 -25.90 -19.20 10.33
CA GLY A 266 -26.02 -17.76 10.07
C GLY A 266 -26.76 -17.45 8.77
N VAL A 267 -26.48 -18.23 7.73
CA VAL A 267 -27.12 -18.09 6.41
C VAL A 267 -28.58 -18.48 6.48
N MET A 268 -28.90 -19.60 7.16
CA MET A 268 -30.30 -20.03 7.34
C MET A 268 -31.11 -19.02 8.14
N ALA A 269 -30.56 -18.50 9.23
CA ALA A 269 -31.25 -17.47 10.02
C ALA A 269 -31.57 -16.21 9.20
N ALA A 270 -30.72 -15.83 8.24
CA ALA A 270 -31.00 -14.72 7.32
C ALA A 270 -32.11 -15.07 6.32
N MET A 271 -32.03 -16.23 5.68
CA MET A 271 -33.01 -16.69 4.68
C MET A 271 -34.40 -16.90 5.29
N GLU A 272 -34.48 -17.43 6.52
CA GLU A 272 -35.74 -17.60 7.25
C GLU A 272 -36.35 -16.26 7.64
N ALA A 273 -35.52 -15.30 8.05
CA ALA A 273 -35.97 -13.97 8.46
C ALA A 273 -36.39 -13.09 7.27
N CYS A 274 -35.80 -13.28 6.08
CA CYS A 274 -36.12 -12.54 4.87
C CYS A 274 -36.21 -13.48 3.63
N PRO A 275 -37.32 -14.22 3.46
CA PRO A 275 -37.46 -15.19 2.37
C PRO A 275 -37.49 -14.57 0.96
N ARG A 276 -37.77 -13.27 0.87
CA ARG A 276 -37.79 -12.50 -0.39
C ARG A 276 -36.39 -12.07 -0.87
N ALA A 277 -35.36 -12.27 -0.04
CA ALA A 277 -34.02 -11.80 -0.34
C ALA A 277 -33.32 -12.72 -1.37
N ALA A 278 -32.67 -12.10 -2.35
CA ALA A 278 -31.77 -12.83 -3.24
C ALA A 278 -30.48 -13.17 -2.49
N VAL A 279 -29.84 -14.28 -2.83
CA VAL A 279 -28.55 -14.67 -2.23
C VAL A 279 -27.44 -14.41 -3.21
N VAL A 280 -26.47 -13.64 -2.76
CA VAL A 280 -25.31 -13.22 -3.54
C VAL A 280 -24.08 -13.92 -2.98
N VAL A 281 -23.51 -14.86 -3.74
CA VAL A 281 -22.28 -15.57 -3.38
C VAL A 281 -21.09 -14.80 -3.95
N VAL A 282 -20.16 -14.41 -3.09
CA VAL A 282 -18.95 -13.66 -3.47
C VAL A 282 -17.71 -14.49 -3.19
N ALA A 283 -16.91 -14.70 -4.24
CA ALA A 283 -15.56 -15.24 -4.12
C ALA A 283 -14.53 -14.18 -4.49
N HIS A 284 -13.35 -14.27 -3.88
CA HIS A 284 -12.23 -13.42 -4.21
C HIS A 284 -10.92 -14.19 -4.07
N THR A 285 -9.88 -13.79 -4.81
CA THR A 285 -8.51 -14.31 -4.68
C THR A 285 -7.48 -13.19 -4.61
N GLY A 286 -6.30 -13.46 -4.04
CA GLY A 286 -5.17 -12.52 -3.95
C GLY A 286 -4.84 -12.02 -2.54
N LEU A 287 -5.67 -12.35 -1.54
CA LEU A 287 -5.53 -11.93 -0.14
C LEU A 287 -5.12 -13.08 0.82
N GLU A 288 -5.06 -14.32 0.34
CA GLU A 288 -4.87 -15.54 1.12
C GLU A 288 -3.55 -15.56 1.92
N ARG A 289 -2.51 -14.93 1.38
CA ARG A 289 -1.17 -14.93 1.97
C ARG A 289 -0.99 -13.87 3.06
N LEU A 290 -1.96 -12.97 3.27
CA LEU A 290 -1.87 -11.85 4.21
C LEU A 290 -2.44 -12.20 5.59
N SER A 291 -2.29 -13.45 6.06
CA SER A 291 -3.00 -13.93 7.26
C SER A 291 -2.46 -13.38 8.59
N THR A 292 -1.20 -12.91 8.63
CA THR A 292 -0.57 -12.35 9.83
C THR A 292 0.08 -10.99 9.58
N ILE A 293 0.27 -10.19 10.64
CA ILE A 293 1.01 -8.90 10.58
C ILE A 293 2.41 -9.09 9.97
N ARG A 294 3.05 -10.23 10.22
CA ARG A 294 4.35 -10.58 9.66
C ARG A 294 4.28 -10.86 8.17
N ASP A 295 3.20 -11.47 7.69
CA ASP A 295 2.99 -11.73 6.27
C ASP A 295 2.68 -10.43 5.52
N VAL A 296 1.81 -9.59 6.10
CA VAL A 296 1.57 -8.22 5.61
C VAL A 296 2.89 -7.45 5.49
N TRP A 297 3.76 -7.50 6.51
CA TRP A 297 5.06 -6.84 6.46
C TRP A 297 6.02 -7.40 5.39
N ARG A 298 5.98 -8.71 5.16
CA ARG A 298 6.83 -9.37 4.15
C ARG A 298 6.37 -9.10 2.72
N GLU A 299 5.06 -8.99 2.52
CA GLU A 299 4.42 -8.85 1.21
C GLU A 299 4.15 -7.40 0.79
N LEU A 300 4.59 -6.41 1.56
CA LEU A 300 4.51 -4.99 1.21
C LEU A 300 5.72 -4.54 0.35
N PRO A 301 5.52 -3.77 -0.75
CA PRO A 301 4.23 -3.30 -1.29
C PRO A 301 3.43 -4.44 -1.93
N VAL A 302 2.11 -4.38 -1.79
CA VAL A 302 1.19 -5.37 -2.34
C VAL A 302 0.98 -5.03 -3.82
N ASP A 303 1.97 -5.33 -4.65
CA ASP A 303 1.78 -5.38 -6.12
C ASP A 303 0.98 -6.65 -6.47
N LYS A 304 -0.19 -6.82 -5.83
CA LYS A 304 -1.10 -7.95 -6.04
C LYS A 304 -2.39 -7.46 -6.65
N ARG A 305 -2.89 -8.29 -7.57
CA ARG A 305 -4.22 -8.17 -8.12
C ARG A 305 -5.17 -8.98 -7.23
N ILE A 306 -6.19 -8.33 -6.71
CA ILE A 306 -7.32 -9.00 -6.08
C ILE A 306 -8.37 -9.21 -7.17
N THR A 307 -8.77 -10.45 -7.39
CA THR A 307 -9.83 -10.76 -8.35
C THR A 307 -11.09 -11.11 -7.57
N MET A 308 -12.22 -10.50 -7.90
CA MET A 308 -13.51 -10.78 -7.26
C MET A 308 -14.52 -11.29 -8.30
N LYS A 309 -15.31 -12.28 -7.91
CA LYS A 309 -16.41 -12.82 -8.71
C LYS A 309 -17.67 -12.98 -7.86
N GLY A 310 -18.80 -12.65 -8.45
CA GLY A 310 -20.10 -12.72 -7.81
C GLY A 310 -21.06 -13.61 -8.59
N TRP A 311 -21.90 -14.34 -7.87
CA TRP A 311 -23.04 -15.07 -8.42
C TRP A 311 -24.29 -14.74 -7.64
N THR A 312 -25.42 -14.69 -8.32
CA THR A 312 -26.72 -14.39 -7.70
C THR A 312 -27.64 -15.58 -7.84
N ALA A 313 -28.33 -15.93 -6.76
CA ALA A 313 -29.44 -16.87 -6.74
C ALA A 313 -30.72 -16.12 -6.35
N MET A 314 -31.75 -16.24 -7.18
CA MET A 314 -33.05 -15.62 -6.93
C MET A 314 -33.81 -16.35 -5.82
N PRO A 315 -34.75 -15.69 -5.12
CA PRO A 315 -35.57 -16.33 -4.10
C PRO A 315 -36.26 -17.61 -4.57
N GLU A 316 -36.65 -17.66 -5.85
CA GLU A 316 -37.31 -18.80 -6.49
C GLU A 316 -36.40 -20.03 -6.67
N GLU A 317 -35.08 -19.82 -6.69
CA GLU A 317 -34.06 -20.87 -6.87
C GLU A 317 -33.57 -21.44 -5.53
N ILE A 318 -33.98 -20.85 -4.41
CA ILE A 318 -33.56 -21.25 -3.06
C ILE A 318 -34.55 -22.32 -2.56
N PRO A 319 -34.09 -23.53 -2.17
CA PRO A 319 -34.96 -24.58 -1.65
C PRO A 319 -35.75 -24.12 -0.41
N ALA A 320 -36.93 -24.68 -0.19
CA ALA A 320 -37.75 -24.34 0.99
C ALA A 320 -37.30 -25.09 2.26
N ASP A 321 -36.87 -26.35 2.12
CA ASP A 321 -36.50 -27.22 3.22
C ASP A 321 -35.09 -26.95 3.76
N VAL A 322 -34.88 -27.11 5.07
CA VAL A 322 -33.60 -26.79 5.74
C VAL A 322 -32.48 -27.74 5.32
N GLU A 323 -32.79 -29.02 5.11
CA GLU A 323 -31.82 -30.03 4.69
C GLU A 323 -31.40 -29.76 3.23
N ASP A 324 -32.37 -29.47 2.36
CA ASP A 324 -32.12 -29.10 0.97
C ASP A 324 -31.32 -27.79 0.86
N ARG A 325 -31.65 -26.76 1.66
CA ARG A 325 -30.87 -25.51 1.70
C ARG A 325 -29.43 -25.74 2.17
N THR A 326 -29.22 -26.69 3.09
CA THR A 326 -27.89 -27.05 3.57
C THR A 326 -27.05 -27.64 2.44
N THR A 327 -27.62 -28.59 1.70
CA THR A 327 -26.98 -29.19 0.52
C THR A 327 -26.70 -28.14 -0.54
N TRP A 328 -27.68 -27.27 -0.83
CA TRP A 328 -27.56 -26.16 -1.77
C TRP A 328 -26.43 -25.18 -1.42
N LEU A 329 -26.25 -24.86 -0.13
CA LEU A 329 -25.14 -24.00 0.31
C LEU A 329 -23.78 -24.66 0.07
N PHE A 330 -23.68 -25.97 0.25
CA PHE A 330 -22.47 -26.73 -0.07
C PHE A 330 -22.21 -26.78 -1.59
N ASP A 331 -23.25 -26.89 -2.42
CA ASP A 331 -23.13 -26.83 -3.89
C ASP A 331 -22.51 -25.49 -4.34
N TRP A 332 -22.95 -24.39 -3.74
CA TRP A 332 -22.34 -23.07 -3.96
C TRP A 332 -20.89 -23.01 -3.49
N TRP A 333 -20.58 -23.61 -2.35
CA TRP A 333 -19.21 -23.65 -1.83
C TRP A 333 -18.25 -24.44 -2.73
N GLU A 334 -18.71 -25.53 -3.33
CA GLU A 334 -17.94 -26.30 -4.32
C GLU A 334 -17.67 -25.48 -5.58
N ARG A 335 -18.64 -24.67 -6.02
CA ARG A 335 -18.45 -23.74 -7.14
C ARG A 335 -17.41 -22.68 -6.82
N VAL A 336 -17.44 -22.12 -5.61
CA VAL A 336 -16.43 -21.17 -5.12
C VAL A 336 -15.05 -21.82 -5.09
N ASP A 337 -14.93 -23.03 -4.54
CA ASP A 337 -13.66 -23.77 -4.47
C ASP A 337 -13.04 -24.00 -5.86
N ARG A 338 -13.86 -24.47 -6.81
CA ARG A 338 -13.44 -24.71 -8.20
C ARG A 338 -12.91 -23.44 -8.86
N TRP A 339 -13.64 -22.33 -8.72
CA TRP A 339 -13.21 -21.05 -9.30
C TRP A 339 -11.89 -20.55 -8.70
N ILE A 340 -11.65 -20.77 -7.40
CA ILE A 340 -10.37 -20.43 -6.77
C ILE A 340 -9.24 -21.28 -7.36
N GLY A 341 -9.46 -22.59 -7.50
CA GLY A 341 -8.49 -23.52 -8.11
C GLY A 341 -8.09 -23.08 -9.51
N GLU A 342 -9.06 -22.73 -10.36
CA GLU A 342 -8.82 -22.21 -11.72
C GLU A 342 -7.95 -20.94 -11.71
N LYS A 343 -8.21 -20.00 -10.78
CA LYS A 343 -7.44 -18.76 -10.67
C LYS A 343 -6.03 -18.94 -10.10
N ASP A 344 -5.85 -19.84 -9.15
CA ASP A 344 -4.52 -20.16 -8.62
C ASP A 344 -3.62 -20.78 -9.71
N GLU A 345 -4.19 -21.62 -10.58
CA GLU A 345 -3.48 -22.16 -11.75
C GLU A 345 -3.09 -21.07 -12.76
N GLU A 346 -4.01 -20.17 -13.14
CA GLU A 346 -3.73 -19.03 -14.03
C GLU A 346 -2.56 -18.16 -13.52
N VAL A 347 -2.55 -17.86 -12.22
CA VAL A 347 -1.51 -17.06 -11.57
C VAL A 347 -0.17 -17.81 -11.55
N SER A 348 -0.18 -19.13 -11.36
CA SER A 348 1.05 -19.93 -11.34
C SER A 348 1.76 -19.95 -12.70
N VAL A 349 0.99 -20.10 -13.80
CA VAL A 349 1.50 -20.09 -15.19
C VAL A 349 2.07 -18.72 -15.56
N ALA A 350 1.39 -17.64 -15.17
CA ALA A 350 1.88 -16.28 -15.39
C ALA A 350 3.18 -15.96 -14.62
N ALA A 351 3.32 -16.50 -13.40
CA ALA A 351 4.50 -16.30 -12.56
C ALA A 351 5.76 -16.95 -13.15
N GLU A 352 5.64 -18.13 -13.76
CA GLU A 352 6.76 -18.81 -14.43
C GLU A 352 7.27 -18.00 -15.63
N GLN A 353 6.36 -17.44 -16.43
CA GLN A 353 6.71 -16.59 -17.57
C GLN A 353 7.38 -15.27 -17.15
N GLY A 354 6.96 -14.68 -16.00
CA GLY A 354 7.55 -13.46 -15.44
C GLY A 354 8.97 -13.60 -14.90
N MET A 355 9.40 -14.82 -14.54
CA MET A 355 10.72 -15.10 -13.94
C MET A 355 11.89 -14.73 -14.88
N HIS A 356 11.71 -14.89 -16.20
CA HIS A 356 12.70 -14.50 -17.21
C HIS A 356 12.90 -12.98 -17.29
N THR A 357 11.83 -12.21 -17.12
CA THR A 357 11.84 -10.74 -17.11
C THR A 357 12.54 -10.20 -15.84
N ILE A 358 12.32 -10.84 -14.69
CA ILE A 358 12.95 -10.45 -13.40
C ILE A 358 14.48 -10.58 -13.46
N ARG A 359 15.03 -11.58 -14.16
CA ARG A 359 16.48 -11.74 -14.32
C ARG A 359 17.10 -10.56 -15.08
N ARG A 360 16.39 -10.02 -16.08
CA ARG A 360 16.81 -8.82 -16.84
C ARG A 360 16.71 -7.54 -15.98
N MET A 361 15.69 -7.43 -15.14
CA MET A 361 15.51 -6.31 -14.20
C MET A 361 16.57 -6.28 -13.07
N ARG A 362 17.02 -7.44 -12.56
CA ARG A 362 18.07 -7.49 -11.51
C ARG A 362 19.41 -6.94 -11.98
N LEU A 363 19.73 -7.05 -13.27
CA LEU A 363 20.95 -6.48 -13.84
C LEU A 363 20.86 -4.95 -13.91
N LEU A 364 19.70 -4.42 -14.33
CA LEU A 364 19.43 -2.97 -14.35
C LEU A 364 19.46 -2.36 -12.94
N ASP A 365 18.97 -3.09 -11.93
CA ASP A 365 18.99 -2.66 -10.53
C ASP A 365 20.41 -2.64 -9.93
N ARG A 366 21.31 -3.52 -10.37
CA ARG A 366 22.73 -3.46 -9.96
C ARG A 366 23.43 -2.24 -10.55
N GLN A 367 23.16 -1.90 -11.81
CA GLN A 367 23.76 -0.75 -12.48
C GLN A 367 23.26 0.57 -11.88
N ALA A 368 21.94 0.69 -11.64
CA ALA A 368 21.37 1.86 -10.98
C ALA A 368 21.98 2.09 -9.58
N ARG A 369 22.26 1.03 -8.81
CA ARG A 369 22.93 1.14 -7.50
C ARG A 369 24.34 1.70 -7.60
N ILE A 370 25.11 1.31 -8.61
CA ILE A 370 26.47 1.83 -8.83
C ILE A 370 26.39 3.32 -9.20
N ASP A 371 25.50 3.69 -10.11
CA ASP A 371 25.33 5.08 -10.55
C ASP A 371 24.97 6.02 -9.39
N TRP A 372 24.00 5.62 -8.56
CA TRP A 372 23.59 6.40 -7.40
C TRP A 372 24.65 6.43 -6.29
N ALA A 373 25.39 5.34 -6.07
CA ALA A 373 26.50 5.33 -5.12
C ALA A 373 27.58 6.35 -5.51
N LEU A 374 27.90 6.45 -6.80
CA LEU A 374 28.84 7.46 -7.31
C LEU A 374 28.31 8.88 -7.08
N VAL A 375 27.02 9.14 -7.34
CA VAL A 375 26.41 10.45 -7.07
C VAL A 375 26.46 10.79 -5.57
N ALA A 376 26.17 9.82 -4.69
CA ALA A 376 26.23 10.02 -3.25
C ALA A 376 27.67 10.32 -2.77
N THR A 377 28.67 9.55 -3.24
CA THR A 377 30.09 9.82 -2.94
C THR A 377 30.51 11.20 -3.43
N GLN A 378 30.08 11.61 -4.63
CA GLN A 378 30.35 12.95 -5.16
C GLN A 378 29.76 14.05 -4.26
N ALA A 379 28.50 13.89 -3.82
CA ALA A 379 27.86 14.84 -2.93
C ALA A 379 28.58 14.95 -1.57
N LEU A 380 29.02 13.82 -1.00
CA LEU A 380 29.80 13.81 0.24
C LEU A 380 31.14 14.53 0.09
N LEU A 381 31.83 14.37 -1.04
CA LEU A 381 33.08 15.09 -1.31
C LEU A 381 32.84 16.60 -1.46
N PHE A 382 31.74 17.03 -2.10
CA PHE A 382 31.38 18.44 -2.16
C PHE A 382 31.08 19.04 -0.79
N LEU A 383 30.35 18.31 0.05
CA LEU A 383 30.08 18.72 1.42
C LEU A 383 31.38 18.83 2.23
N GLY A 384 32.29 17.87 2.05
CA GLY A 384 33.62 17.93 2.65
C GLY A 384 34.38 19.19 2.24
N VAL A 385 34.46 19.51 0.94
CA VAL A 385 35.18 20.70 0.46
C VAL A 385 34.54 22.01 0.95
N GLY A 386 33.20 22.10 0.93
CA GLY A 386 32.49 23.33 1.28
C GLY A 386 32.38 23.61 2.79
N PHE A 387 32.28 22.55 3.60
CA PHE A 387 31.89 22.65 5.02
C PHE A 387 32.87 21.99 5.98
N TRP A 388 34.10 21.66 5.55
CA TRP A 388 35.12 21.17 6.49
C TRP A 388 35.28 22.18 7.65
N PRO A 389 35.33 21.71 8.91
CA PRO A 389 35.48 22.60 10.06
C PRO A 389 36.79 23.41 9.91
N PRO A 390 36.76 24.73 10.18
CA PRO A 390 37.94 25.55 10.07
C PRO A 390 39.10 24.99 10.90
N GLN A 391 40.27 24.89 10.28
CA GLN A 391 41.51 24.50 10.95
C GLN A 391 42.50 25.66 10.90
N TRP A 392 43.59 25.55 11.64
CA TRP A 392 44.69 26.50 11.52
C TRP A 392 45.21 26.52 10.08
N SER A 393 45.09 27.67 9.41
CA SER A 393 45.56 27.91 8.06
C SER A 393 46.66 28.98 8.06
N PRO A 394 47.68 28.89 7.18
CA PRO A 394 48.62 29.97 6.98
C PRO A 394 47.87 31.24 6.57
N ASP A 395 48.14 32.36 7.24
CA ASP A 395 47.53 33.64 6.90
C ASP A 395 48.18 34.19 5.63
N VAL A 396 47.49 34.05 4.50
CA VAL A 396 47.92 34.57 3.20
C VAL A 396 47.02 35.76 2.89
N PRO A 397 47.55 37.00 2.95
CA PRO A 397 46.78 38.20 2.62
C PRO A 397 46.11 38.07 1.26
N ASP A 398 44.87 38.54 1.18
CA ASP A 398 44.05 38.55 -0.03
C ASP A 398 43.68 37.20 -0.64
N ALA A 399 44.05 36.04 -0.06
CA ALA A 399 43.71 34.70 -0.57
C ALA A 399 42.23 34.46 -0.94
N PRO A 400 41.23 35.09 -0.27
CA PRO A 400 39.83 35.01 -0.70
C PRO A 400 39.54 35.59 -2.09
N ILE A 401 40.28 36.62 -2.54
CA ILE A 401 40.06 37.30 -3.83
C ILE A 401 40.43 36.39 -5.03
N PRO A 402 41.66 35.83 -5.13
CA PRO A 402 41.98 34.88 -6.19
C PRO A 402 41.14 33.60 -6.06
N GLY A 403 40.83 33.14 -4.84
CA GLY A 403 39.92 32.02 -4.64
C GLY A 403 38.53 32.25 -5.25
N LEU A 404 37.94 33.42 -4.99
CA LEU A 404 36.66 33.83 -5.59
C LEU A 404 36.76 33.94 -7.12
N ALA A 405 37.85 34.49 -7.66
CA ALA A 405 38.05 34.56 -9.10
C ALA A 405 38.09 33.17 -9.76
N VAL A 406 38.77 32.21 -9.12
CA VAL A 406 38.80 30.80 -9.59
C VAL A 406 37.42 30.15 -9.49
N VAL A 407 36.66 30.40 -8.40
CA VAL A 407 35.27 29.92 -8.27
C VAL A 407 34.40 30.45 -9.41
N VAL A 408 34.44 31.76 -9.68
CA VAL A 408 33.67 32.38 -10.77
C VAL A 408 34.02 31.77 -12.12
N LEU A 409 35.32 31.59 -12.41
CA LEU A 409 35.77 30.94 -13.64
C LEU A 409 35.23 29.50 -13.78
N GLY A 410 35.31 28.71 -12.70
CA GLY A 410 34.77 27.36 -12.67
C GLY A 410 33.24 27.31 -12.83
N SER A 411 32.52 28.25 -12.22
CA SER A 411 31.06 28.38 -12.36
C SER A 411 30.64 28.75 -13.78
N VAL A 412 31.36 29.66 -14.44
CA VAL A 412 31.12 29.98 -15.87
C VAL A 412 31.36 28.76 -16.73
N LEU A 413 32.46 28.03 -16.52
CA LEU A 413 32.75 26.80 -17.27
C LEU A 413 31.66 25.73 -17.07
N LEU A 414 31.20 25.55 -15.82
CA LEU A 414 30.12 24.63 -15.48
C LEU A 414 28.80 25.02 -16.16
N ALA A 415 28.41 26.30 -16.09
CA ALA A 415 27.17 26.81 -16.68
C ALA A 415 27.17 26.64 -18.21
N VAL A 416 28.24 27.06 -18.89
CA VAL A 416 28.38 26.92 -20.35
C VAL A 416 28.40 25.45 -20.77
N SER A 417 29.04 24.59 -19.99
CA SER A 417 29.05 23.13 -20.25
C SER A 417 27.65 22.53 -20.13
N GLY A 418 26.90 22.89 -19.09
CA GLY A 418 25.51 22.46 -18.90
C GLY A 418 24.60 22.93 -20.03
N LEU A 419 24.75 24.18 -20.49
CA LEU A 419 23.99 24.72 -21.62
C LEU A 419 24.30 23.99 -22.94
N HIS A 420 25.57 23.68 -23.21
CA HIS A 420 25.97 22.92 -24.40
C HIS A 420 25.47 21.47 -24.39
N LEU A 421 25.36 20.86 -23.21
CA LEU A 421 24.87 19.49 -23.04
C LEU A 421 23.33 19.41 -23.12
N GLY A 422 22.63 20.42 -22.61
CA GLY A 422 21.17 20.54 -22.71
C GLY A 422 20.43 19.32 -22.14
N ARG A 423 19.59 18.68 -22.97
CA ARG A 423 18.80 17.49 -22.58
C ARG A 423 19.66 16.26 -22.25
N ALA A 424 20.95 16.25 -22.61
CA ALA A 424 21.88 15.19 -22.27
C ALA A 424 22.47 15.31 -20.85
N LEU A 425 22.16 16.38 -20.11
CA LEU A 425 22.68 16.58 -18.76
C LEU A 425 22.03 15.61 -17.76
N THR A 426 22.86 14.74 -17.20
CA THR A 426 22.48 13.80 -16.14
C THR A 426 23.59 13.71 -15.09
N PRO A 427 23.24 13.59 -13.79
CA PRO A 427 24.24 13.34 -12.75
C PRO A 427 24.75 11.88 -12.76
N LEU A 428 24.02 10.97 -13.43
CA LEU A 428 24.31 9.54 -13.51
C LEU A 428 25.31 9.24 -14.65
N PRO A 429 26.26 8.30 -14.45
CA PRO A 429 27.16 7.85 -15.52
C PRO A 429 26.45 7.17 -16.70
N THR A 430 25.26 6.60 -16.47
CA THR A 430 24.51 5.91 -17.51
C THR A 430 23.88 6.92 -18.49
N PRO A 431 24.06 6.73 -19.82
CA PRO A 431 23.54 7.65 -20.82
C PRO A 431 22.02 7.69 -20.83
N ASN A 432 21.46 8.89 -20.98
CA ASN A 432 20.02 9.14 -20.95
C ASN A 432 19.32 8.98 -22.31
N GLY A 433 20.01 8.42 -23.32
CA GLY A 433 19.47 8.11 -24.64
C GLY A 433 19.23 9.31 -25.57
N THR A 434 19.62 10.53 -25.18
CA THR A 434 19.36 11.74 -25.97
C THR A 434 20.37 12.00 -27.09
N GLY A 435 21.36 11.11 -27.28
CA GLY A 435 22.38 11.19 -28.31
C GLY A 435 23.73 11.70 -27.80
N LEU A 436 24.79 11.50 -28.61
CA LEU A 436 26.14 11.95 -28.30
C LEU A 436 26.33 13.44 -28.65
N VAL A 437 26.74 14.24 -27.67
CA VAL A 437 27.01 15.68 -27.86
C VAL A 437 28.51 15.91 -28.03
N ALA A 438 28.93 16.37 -29.21
CA ALA A 438 30.34 16.65 -29.56
C ALA A 438 30.57 18.10 -30.08
N LYS A 439 29.69 19.04 -29.70
CA LYS A 439 29.72 20.46 -30.14
C LYS A 439 30.02 21.43 -28.99
N GLY A 440 30.43 22.65 -29.32
CA GLY A 440 30.79 23.67 -28.32
C GLY A 440 32.02 23.26 -27.51
N LEU A 441 31.97 23.38 -26.18
CA LEU A 441 33.06 22.96 -25.29
C LEU A 441 33.40 21.47 -25.41
N TYR A 442 32.40 20.64 -25.75
CA TYR A 442 32.58 19.21 -25.96
C TYR A 442 33.46 18.89 -27.18
N ARG A 443 33.73 19.84 -28.08
CA ARG A 443 34.70 19.65 -29.16
C ARG A 443 36.15 19.57 -28.66
N TRP A 444 36.43 20.14 -27.49
CA TRP A 444 37.78 20.29 -26.95
C TRP A 444 38.04 19.36 -25.77
N MET A 445 37.01 19.13 -24.95
CA MET A 445 37.07 18.35 -23.71
C MET A 445 35.84 17.43 -23.63
N ARG A 446 36.04 16.15 -23.29
CA ARG A 446 34.92 15.20 -23.15
C ARG A 446 34.10 15.43 -21.89
N HIS A 447 34.73 15.92 -20.82
CA HIS A 447 34.09 16.10 -19.50
C HIS A 447 34.23 17.53 -18.93
N PRO A 448 33.82 18.59 -19.65
CA PRO A 448 34.05 19.98 -19.23
C PRO A 448 33.22 20.37 -17.98
N VAL A 449 32.10 19.69 -17.72
CA VAL A 449 31.33 19.81 -16.46
C VAL A 449 32.18 19.43 -15.26
N TYR A 450 32.86 18.28 -15.30
CA TYR A 450 33.73 17.84 -14.20
C TYR A 450 34.94 18.76 -14.03
N THR A 451 35.49 19.29 -15.13
CA THR A 451 36.54 20.31 -15.06
C THR A 451 36.07 21.60 -14.37
N GLY A 452 34.87 22.08 -14.71
CA GLY A 452 34.26 23.23 -14.04
C GLY A 452 34.08 23.01 -12.54
N VAL A 453 33.54 21.86 -12.14
CA VAL A 453 33.38 21.49 -10.73
C VAL A 453 34.70 21.42 -9.98
N VAL A 454 35.73 20.75 -10.53
CA VAL A 454 37.05 20.68 -9.90
C VAL A 454 37.67 22.07 -9.75
N THR A 455 37.47 22.95 -10.73
CA THR A 455 37.94 24.34 -10.68
C THR A 455 37.25 25.13 -9.57
N ILE A 456 35.93 24.98 -9.39
CA ILE A 456 35.19 25.59 -8.27
C ILE A 456 35.76 25.11 -6.93
N CYS A 457 35.92 23.80 -6.75
CA CYS A 457 36.45 23.22 -5.52
C CYS A 457 37.90 23.67 -5.24
N ALA A 458 38.73 23.82 -6.27
CA ALA A 458 40.07 24.38 -6.14
C ALA A 458 40.04 25.86 -5.71
N GLY A 459 39.11 26.67 -6.25
CA GLY A 459 38.93 28.05 -5.83
C GLY A 459 38.52 28.17 -4.35
N VAL A 460 37.68 27.26 -3.85
CA VAL A 460 37.36 27.15 -2.41
C VAL A 460 38.60 26.79 -1.59
N ALA A 461 39.43 25.84 -2.08
CA ALA A 461 40.68 25.48 -1.41
C ALA A 461 41.69 26.64 -1.35
N VAL A 462 41.78 27.45 -2.41
CA VAL A 462 42.59 28.68 -2.45
C VAL A 462 42.06 29.70 -1.43
N ALA A 463 40.75 29.95 -1.40
CA ALA A 463 40.15 30.92 -0.50
C ALA A 463 40.32 30.56 0.99
N ARG A 464 40.35 29.26 1.31
CA ARG A 464 40.47 28.75 2.68
C ARG A 464 41.92 28.52 3.13
N GLY A 465 42.85 28.27 2.22
CA GLY A 465 44.26 28.02 2.55
C GLY A 465 44.54 26.73 3.35
N GLU A 466 43.54 25.87 3.54
CA GLU A 466 43.62 24.67 4.38
C GLU A 466 44.14 23.46 3.58
N ALA A 467 45.20 22.80 4.09
CA ALA A 467 45.79 21.62 3.44
C ALA A 467 44.79 20.45 3.30
N VAL A 468 43.86 20.29 4.25
CA VAL A 468 42.82 19.24 4.19
C VAL A 468 41.84 19.49 3.04
N VAL A 469 41.48 20.75 2.77
CA VAL A 469 40.59 21.10 1.66
C VAL A 469 41.27 20.80 0.33
N TRP A 470 42.57 21.09 0.19
CA TRP A 470 43.37 20.68 -0.98
C TRP A 470 43.44 19.15 -1.15
N ALA A 471 43.60 18.40 -0.06
CA ALA A 471 43.58 16.94 -0.11
C ALA A 471 42.20 16.41 -0.58
N LEU A 472 41.10 17.01 -0.12
CA LEU A 472 39.75 16.67 -0.59
C LEU A 472 39.55 16.97 -2.08
N VAL A 473 40.10 18.08 -2.59
CA VAL A 473 40.10 18.39 -4.04
C VAL A 473 40.88 17.32 -4.81
N LEU A 474 42.02 16.85 -4.31
CA LEU A 474 42.78 15.76 -4.93
C LEU A 474 41.99 14.45 -4.96
N VAL A 475 41.32 14.09 -3.85
CA VAL A 475 40.43 12.92 -3.79
C VAL A 475 39.29 13.06 -4.79
N LEU A 476 38.70 14.26 -4.92
CA LEU A 476 37.65 14.55 -5.89
C LEU A 476 38.13 14.37 -7.34
N MET A 477 39.35 14.79 -7.66
CA MET A 477 39.95 14.57 -8.98
C MET A 477 40.12 13.08 -9.30
N VAL A 478 40.64 12.30 -8.34
CA VAL A 478 40.75 10.83 -8.49
C VAL A 478 39.37 10.19 -8.66
N PHE A 479 38.39 10.62 -7.86
CA PHE A 479 37.01 10.15 -7.96
C PHE A 479 36.42 10.41 -9.36
N PHE A 480 36.59 11.62 -9.91
CA PHE A 480 36.11 11.92 -11.27
C PHE A 480 36.87 11.16 -12.35
N GLU A 481 38.16 10.88 -12.19
CA GLU A 481 38.89 10.00 -13.12
C GLU A 481 38.28 8.59 -13.16
N LEU A 482 37.90 8.03 -12.01
CA LEU A 482 37.23 6.73 -11.93
C LEU A 482 35.80 6.79 -12.49
N LYS A 483 35.01 7.80 -12.10
CA LYS A 483 33.63 7.99 -12.55
C LYS A 483 33.56 8.13 -14.07
N THR A 484 34.44 8.95 -14.65
CA THR A 484 34.53 9.13 -16.11
C THR A 484 34.92 7.85 -16.83
N ARG A 485 35.83 7.01 -16.30
CA ARG A 485 36.15 5.72 -16.95
C ARG A 485 34.92 4.82 -17.07
N LEU A 486 34.08 4.81 -16.04
CA LEU A 486 32.82 4.07 -16.05
C LEU A 486 31.83 4.67 -17.06
N GLU A 487 31.64 5.99 -17.03
CA GLU A 487 30.80 6.73 -17.97
C GLU A 487 31.23 6.49 -19.43
N GLU A 488 32.54 6.57 -19.72
CA GLU A 488 33.11 6.26 -21.03
C GLU A 488 32.95 4.79 -21.43
N SER A 489 32.84 3.86 -20.47
CA SER A 489 32.52 2.47 -20.80
C SER A 489 31.07 2.31 -21.27
N TYR A 490 30.14 3.06 -20.67
CA TYR A 490 28.73 3.07 -21.07
C TYR A 490 28.50 3.81 -22.38
N LEU A 491 29.14 4.96 -22.58
CA LEU A 491 29.01 5.72 -23.83
C LEU A 491 29.51 4.93 -25.04
N ARG A 492 30.57 4.12 -24.89
CA ARG A 492 31.06 3.22 -25.94
C ARG A 492 30.06 2.14 -26.34
N GLY A 493 29.34 1.58 -25.37
CA GLY A 493 28.31 0.57 -25.63
C GLY A 493 27.02 1.16 -26.19
N ALA A 494 26.74 2.44 -25.91
CA ALA A 494 25.46 3.08 -26.24
C ALA A 494 25.48 3.90 -27.54
N TYR A 495 26.62 4.45 -27.95
CA TYR A 495 26.71 5.35 -29.10
C TYR A 495 27.82 4.94 -30.08
N GLU A 496 27.42 4.62 -31.30
CA GLU A 496 28.34 4.43 -32.43
C GLU A 496 29.08 5.75 -32.73
N GLY A 497 30.39 5.68 -32.98
CA GLY A 497 31.25 6.85 -33.22
C GLY A 497 31.89 7.48 -31.98
N TYR A 498 31.59 7.01 -30.75
CA TYR A 498 32.21 7.54 -29.54
C TYR A 498 33.74 7.40 -29.52
N GLU A 499 34.28 6.29 -30.03
CA GLU A 499 35.74 6.06 -30.06
C GLU A 499 36.46 7.04 -30.99
N GLU A 500 35.88 7.33 -32.17
CA GLU A 500 36.43 8.35 -33.08
C GLU A 500 36.45 9.73 -32.41
N TYR A 501 35.36 10.10 -31.74
CA TYR A 501 35.28 11.32 -30.95
C TYR A 501 36.33 11.36 -29.81
N ALA A 502 36.51 10.26 -29.09
CA ALA A 502 37.48 10.14 -27.99
C ALA A 502 38.95 10.20 -28.45
N SER A 503 39.24 9.88 -29.71
CA SER A 503 40.59 9.99 -30.27
C SER A 503 41.02 11.43 -30.57
N ARG A 504 40.07 12.29 -30.92
CA ARG A 504 40.33 13.70 -31.32
C ARG A 504 40.24 14.66 -30.13
N THR A 505 39.49 14.30 -29.09
CA THR A 505 39.08 15.19 -28.00
C THR A 505 39.78 14.85 -26.67
N GLY A 506 40.26 15.87 -25.96
CA GLY A 506 40.89 15.69 -24.63
C GLY A 506 39.89 15.24 -23.56
N LYS A 507 40.35 14.71 -22.42
CA LYS A 507 39.47 14.19 -21.37
C LYS A 507 38.92 15.31 -20.47
N PHE A 508 39.78 15.91 -19.66
CA PHE A 508 39.45 17.00 -18.73
C PHE A 508 40.01 18.35 -19.12
N VAL A 509 41.03 18.39 -19.99
CA VAL A 509 41.60 19.62 -20.53
C VAL A 509 41.85 19.42 -22.02
N PRO A 510 41.89 20.50 -22.82
CA PRO A 510 42.11 20.39 -24.26
C PRO A 510 43.39 19.61 -24.58
N PHE A 511 43.32 18.75 -25.60
CA PHE A 511 44.45 18.00 -26.17
C PHE A 511 45.12 16.92 -25.30
N LEU A 512 44.87 16.87 -23.99
CA LEU A 512 45.41 15.84 -23.07
C LEU A 512 44.38 14.73 -22.76
N GLY A 513 44.86 13.49 -22.60
CA GLY A 513 43.99 12.35 -22.28
C GLY A 513 43.14 11.84 -23.45
N ARG A 514 43.60 12.05 -24.69
CA ARG A 514 43.04 11.43 -25.90
C ARG A 514 43.24 9.92 -25.84
N ARG A 515 42.25 9.15 -26.28
CA ARG A 515 42.39 7.70 -26.46
C ARG A 515 43.09 7.39 -27.78
N ARG A 516 44.08 6.51 -27.76
CA ARG A 516 44.76 6.00 -28.95
C ARG A 516 44.25 4.62 -29.29
#